data_AF-A0A946NRT8-F1
#
_entry.id   AF-A0A946NRT8-F1
#
_cell.length_a   1.000
_cell.length_b   1.000
_cell.length_c   1.000
_cell.angle_alpha   90.00
_cell.angle_beta   90.00
_cell.angle_gamma   90.00
#
_symmetry.space_group_name_H-M   'P 1'
#
loop_
_entity.id
_entity.type
_entity.pdbx_description
1 polymer ?
#
loop_
_entity_poly.entity_id
_entity_poly.type
_entity_poly.pdbx_seq_one_letter_code
_entity_poly.pdbx_strand_id
1 'polypeptide(L)' 'MVLVSKIQMAAMRRDRIAKEDRTDFYLYIDEFQNYVTDSIESILSEARKYRLSLTMAHQYL' A
#
# COMPACT_ATOMS: atom_id res chain seq x y z
N MET A 1 12.98 -4.46 -0.35
CA MET A 1 12.57 -3.64 0.83
C MET A 1 12.25 -2.18 0.53
N VAL A 2 13.08 -1.41 -0.21
CA VAL A 2 12.94 0.06 -0.30
C VAL A 2 11.60 0.56 -0.93
N LEU A 3 11.02 -0.17 -1.89
CA LEU A 3 9.83 0.30 -2.60
C LEU A 3 8.57 0.31 -1.71
N VAL A 4 8.30 -0.79 -1.01
CA VAL A 4 7.14 -0.93 -0.11
C VAL A 4 7.18 0.12 1.00
N SER A 5 8.32 0.27 1.66
CA SER A 5 8.47 1.28 2.72
C SER A 5 8.27 2.71 2.20
N LYS A 6 8.73 3.02 0.98
CA LYS A 6 8.47 4.32 0.36
C LYS A 6 6.98 4.54 0.07
N ILE A 7 6.26 3.49 -0.35
CA ILE A 7 4.82 3.57 -0.58
C ILE A 7 4.07 3.75 0.75
N GLN A 8 4.47 3.05 1.80
CA GLN A 8 3.93 3.26 3.15
C GLN A 8 4.13 4.71 3.60
N MET A 9 5.35 5.24 3.46
CA MET A 9 5.63 6.64 3.80
C MET A 9 4.82 7.61 2.93
N ALA A 10 4.64 7.32 1.65
CA ALA A 10 3.80 8.12 0.76
C ALA A 10 2.33 8.09 1.22
N ALA A 11 1.81 6.93 1.60
CA ALA A 11 0.47 6.75 2.15
C ALA A 11 0.29 7.55 3.45
N MET A 12 1.23 7.43 4.39
CA MET A 12 1.21 8.17 5.66
C MET A 12 1.23 9.70 5.49
N ARG A 13 1.94 10.22 4.49
CA ARG A 13 1.95 11.67 4.20
C ARG A 13 0.56 12.21 3.81
N ARG A 14 -0.33 11.35 3.32
CA ARG A 14 -1.71 11.71 2.93
C ARG A 14 -2.62 11.97 4.13
N ASP A 15 -2.18 11.66 5.34
CA ASP A 15 -2.92 12.00 6.56
C ASP A 15 -3.12 13.52 6.70
N ARG A 16 -2.24 14.32 6.08
CA ARG A 16 -2.31 15.79 6.00
C ARG A 16 -3.34 16.33 4.99
N ILE A 17 -3.94 15.46 4.17
CA ILE A 17 -4.92 15.83 3.14
C ILE A 17 -6.31 15.49 3.67
N ALA A 18 -7.30 16.38 3.52
CA ALA A 18 -8.69 16.09 3.89
C ALA A 18 -9.21 14.87 3.12
N LYS A 19 -10.14 14.11 3.71
CA LYS A 19 -10.55 12.82 3.14
C LYS A 19 -11.21 12.98 1.77
N GLU A 20 -12.03 14.03 1.59
CA GLU A 20 -12.64 14.39 0.31
C GLU A 20 -11.61 14.71 -0.79
N ASP A 21 -10.48 15.30 -0.43
CA ASP A 21 -9.45 15.76 -1.39
C ASP A 21 -8.41 14.68 -1.72
N ARG A 22 -8.43 13.54 -1.05
CA ARG A 22 -7.50 12.43 -1.33
C ARG A 22 -7.89 11.79 -2.66
N THR A 23 -7.00 11.77 -3.65
CA THR A 23 -7.16 10.97 -4.88
C THR A 23 -6.86 9.50 -4.65
N ASP A 24 -7.65 8.57 -5.18
CA ASP A 24 -7.31 7.14 -5.14
C ASP A 24 -5.93 6.88 -5.77
N PHE A 25 -5.19 5.93 -5.23
CA PHE A 25 -3.96 5.46 -5.84
C PHE A 25 -3.86 3.94 -5.76
N TYR A 26 -3.20 3.38 -6.77
CA TYR A 26 -3.19 1.95 -7.02
C TYR A 26 -1.77 1.43 -6.97
N LEU A 27 -1.57 0.35 -6.21
CA LEU A 27 -0.32 -0.38 -6.15
C LEU A 27 -0.53 -1.78 -6.72
N TYR A 28 0.15 -2.05 -7.84
CA TYR A 28 0.17 -3.36 -8.48
C TYR A 28 1.47 -4.09 -8.16
N ILE A 29 1.37 -5.31 -7.65
CA ILE A 29 2.53 -6.15 -7.28
C ILE A 29 2.32 -7.54 -7.87
N ASP A 30 3.05 -7.88 -8.91
CA ASP A 30 2.89 -9.18 -9.59
C ASP A 30 3.56 -10.34 -8.82
N GLU A 31 4.73 -10.07 -8.25
CA GLU A 31 5.53 -11.09 -7.56
C GLU A 31 5.47 -10.90 -6.03
N PHE A 32 4.26 -10.90 -5.46
CA PHE A 32 4.00 -10.46 -4.09
C PHE A 32 4.87 -11.17 -3.04
N GLN A 33 5.11 -12.48 -3.19
CA GLN A 33 5.94 -13.29 -2.28
C GLN A 33 7.33 -12.71 -2.03
N ASN A 34 7.91 -12.03 -3.02
CA ASN A 34 9.23 -11.42 -2.91
C ASN A 34 9.23 -10.13 -2.07
N TYR A 35 8.06 -9.62 -1.73
CA TYR A 35 7.85 -8.35 -1.04
C TYR A 35 7.05 -8.47 0.27
N VAL A 36 6.60 -9.68 0.63
CA VAL A 36 5.90 -9.94 1.89
C VAL A 36 6.85 -9.67 3.05
N THR A 37 6.51 -8.67 3.85
CA THR A 37 7.18 -8.28 5.09
C THR A 37 6.13 -7.79 6.05
N ASP A 38 6.44 -7.68 7.34
CA ASP A 38 5.52 -7.15 8.37
C ASP A 38 4.98 -5.75 8.02
N SER A 39 5.75 -4.97 7.23
CA SER A 39 5.31 -3.65 6.76
C SER A 39 4.12 -3.70 5.79
N ILE A 40 3.98 -4.78 5.00
CA ILE A 40 2.84 -4.98 4.10
C ILE A 40 1.56 -5.25 4.90
N GLU A 41 1.63 -6.00 6.00
CA GLU A 41 0.47 -6.28 6.84
C GLU A 41 -0.13 -4.98 7.41
N SER A 42 0.75 -4.06 7.84
CA SER A 42 0.35 -2.72 8.28
C SER A 42 -0.30 -1.92 7.15
N ILE A 43 0.28 -1.95 5.94
CA ILE A 43 -0.29 -1.26 4.77
C ILE A 43 -1.67 -1.82 4.43
N LEU A 44 -1.85 -3.14 4.41
CA LEU A 44 -3.12 -3.80 4.11
C LEU A 44 -4.19 -3.43 5.14
N SER A 45 -3.82 -3.44 6.42
CA SER A 45 -4.72 -3.09 7.53
C SER A 45 -5.17 -1.63 7.47
N GLU A 46 -4.29 -0.73 7.01
CA GLU A 46 -4.57 0.72 6.96
C GLU A 46 -4.94 1.26 5.57
N ALA A 47 -4.94 0.44 4.51
CA ALA A 47 -5.05 0.88 3.11
C ALA A 47 -6.28 1.79 2.86
N ARG A 48 -7.41 1.44 3.49
CA ARG A 48 -8.66 2.23 3.41
C ARG A 48 -8.51 3.66 3.92
N LYS A 49 -7.70 3.90 4.97
CA LYS A 49 -7.45 5.24 5.52
C LYS A 49 -6.81 6.15 4.47
N TYR A 50 -5.93 5.58 3.64
CA TYR A 50 -5.12 6.34 2.70
C TYR A 50 -5.70 6.42 1.29
N ARG A 51 -6.85 5.77 1.02
CA ARG A 51 -7.38 5.57 -0.34
C ARG A 51 -6.38 4.83 -1.24
N LEU A 52 -5.70 3.84 -0.66
CA LEU A 52 -4.79 2.95 -1.36
C LEU A 52 -5.55 1.68 -1.77
N SER A 53 -5.50 1.35 -3.06
CA SER A 53 -5.95 0.07 -3.57
C SER A 53 -4.74 -0.78 -3.92
N LEU A 54 -4.69 -2.02 -3.43
CA LEU A 54 -3.64 -2.97 -3.74
C LEU A 54 -4.19 -4.07 -4.66
N THR A 55 -3.44 -4.37 -5.71
CA THR A 55 -3.66 -5.53 -6.57
C THR A 55 -2.40 -6.36 -6.54
N MET A 56 -2.49 -7.57 -6.01
CA MET A 56 -1.35 -8.44 -5.75
C MET A 56 -1.57 -9.75 -6.48
N ALA A 57 -0.60 -10.17 -7.26
CA ALA A 57 -0.54 -11.53 -7.79
C ALA A 57 0.48 -12.33 -6.97
N HIS A 58 0.22 -13.62 -6.84
CA HIS A 58 1.05 -14.56 -6.13
C HIS A 58 0.97 -15.89 -6.86
N GLN A 59 2.09 -16.60 -6.99
CA GLN A 59 2.17 -17.81 -7.80
C GLN A 59 1.58 -19.06 -7.12
N TYR A 60 1.36 -18.99 -5.80
CA TYR A 60 0.87 -20.09 -4.96
C TYR A 60 -0.30 -19.60 -4.07
N LEU A 61 -1.06 -20.50 -3.43
CA LEU A 61 -2.10 -20.13 -2.46
C LEU A 61 -1.67 -20.50 -1.05
#